data_AF-A0A662AQP8-F1
#
_entry.id   AF-A0A662AQP8-F1
#
_cell.length_a   1.000
_cell.length_b   1.000
_cell.length_c   1.000
_cell.angle_alpha   90.00
_cell.angle_beta   90.00
_cell.angle_gamma   90.00
#
_symmetry.space_group_name_H-M   'P 1'
#
loop_
_entity.id
_entity.type
_entity.pdbx_description
1 polymer ?
#
loop_
_entity_poly.entity_id
_entity_poly.type
_entity_poly.pdbx_seq_one_letter_code
_entity_poly.pdbx_strand_id
1 'polypeptide(L)' 'DLCFSYLVSELYPVAVKAHAMTIIYHHVLLYPELKNELIAVIEDQAENNSVGFKARGTILIKQMEKL' A
#
# COMPACT_ATOMS: atom_id res chain seq x y z
N ASP A 1 11.62 2.07 -1.60
CA ASP A 1 11.62 3.54 -1.41
C ASP A 1 10.68 4.30 -2.36
N LEU A 2 10.89 4.32 -3.68
CA LEU A 2 10.09 5.18 -4.59
C LEU A 2 8.57 4.91 -4.55
N CYS A 3 8.13 3.66 -4.53
CA CYS A 3 6.70 3.35 -4.44
C CYS A 3 6.11 3.76 -3.08
N PHE A 4 6.90 3.71 -2.00
CA PHE A 4 6.47 4.18 -0.69
C PHE A 4 6.32 5.70 -0.67
N SER A 5 7.23 6.44 -1.31
CA SER A 5 7.09 7.90 -1.41
C SER A 5 5.84 8.31 -2.22
N TYR A 6 5.42 7.50 -3.19
CA TYR A 6 4.17 7.74 -3.91
C TYR A 6 2.93 7.54 -3.04
N LEU A 7 2.93 6.53 -2.15
CA LEU A 7 1.80 6.27 -1.25
C LEU A 7 1.51 7.45 -0.33
N VAL A 8 2.56 8.04 0.27
CA VAL A 8 2.44 9.12 1.27
C VAL A 8 2.35 10.52 0.67
N SER A 9 2.56 10.68 -0.64
CA SER A 9 2.55 11.98 -1.29
C SER A 9 1.13 12.47 -1.57
N GLU A 10 0.81 13.70 -1.19
CA GLU A 10 -0.48 14.34 -1.51
C GLU A 10 -0.61 14.71 -2.99
N LEU A 11 0.50 14.73 -3.73
CA LEU A 11 0.54 15.22 -5.12
C LEU A 11 0.18 14.15 -6.15
N TYR A 12 0.41 12.87 -5.83
CA TYR A 12 0.18 11.80 -6.79
C TYR A 12 -1.30 11.39 -6.82
N PRO A 13 -1.89 11.20 -8.02
CA PRO A 13 -3.26 10.69 -8.14
C PRO A 13 -3.44 9.34 -7.45
N VAL A 14 -4.63 9.11 -6.90
CA VAL A 14 -4.95 7.86 -6.19
C VAL A 14 -4.68 6.60 -7.02
N ALA A 15 -4.88 6.65 -8.34
CA ALA A 15 -4.58 5.53 -9.24
C ALA A 15 -3.09 5.16 -9.24
N VAL A 16 -2.19 6.16 -9.23
CA VAL A 16 -0.74 5.96 -9.14
C VAL A 16 -0.39 5.31 -7.79
N LYS A 17 -0.98 5.81 -6.70
CA LYS A 17 -0.76 5.25 -5.36
C LYS A 17 -1.22 3.79 -5.26
N ALA A 18 -2.41 3.48 -5.76
CA ALA A 18 -2.93 2.10 -5.76
C ALA A 18 -2.08 1.15 -6.61
N HIS A 19 -1.51 1.64 -7.72
CA HIS A 19 -0.58 0.87 -8.53
C HIS A 19 0.75 0.64 -7.79
N ALA A 20 1.32 1.68 -7.19
CA ALA A 20 2.52 1.61 -6.35
C ALA A 20 2.34 0.61 -5.19
N MET A 21 1.20 0.66 -4.49
CA MET A 21 0.81 -0.29 -3.45
C MET A 21 0.89 -1.75 -3.92
N THR A 22 0.41 -2.02 -5.14
CA THR A 22 0.40 -3.36 -5.72
C THR A 22 1.82 -3.82 -6.06
N ILE A 23 2.68 -2.91 -6.55
CA ILE A 23 4.10 -3.21 -6.80
C ILE A 23 4.80 -3.59 -5.49
N ILE A 24 4.59 -2.84 -4.41
CA ILE A 24 5.20 -3.14 -3.11
C ILE A 24 4.70 -4.48 -2.59
N TYR A 25 3.40 -4.79 -2.71
CA TYR A 25 2.87 -6.09 -2.31
C TYR A 25 3.58 -7.26 -3.00
N HIS A 26 3.86 -7.18 -4.31
CA HIS A 26 4.64 -8.22 -4.98
C HIS A 26 6.07 -8.34 -4.42
N HIS A 27 6.67 -7.24 -3.96
CA HIS A 27 7.95 -7.29 -3.27
C HIS A 27 7.81 -7.91 -1.87
N VAL A 28 6.72 -7.67 -1.14
CA VAL A 28 6.46 -8.35 0.15
C VAL A 28 6.44 -9.87 -0.01
N LEU A 29 5.94 -10.39 -1.14
CA LEU A 29 5.97 -11.84 -1.42
C LEU A 29 7.39 -12.40 -1.55
N LEU A 30 8.37 -11.57 -1.92
CA LEU A 30 9.78 -11.93 -2.05
C LEU A 30 10.59 -11.56 -0.80
N TYR A 31 10.18 -10.49 -0.11
CA TYR A 31 10.84 -9.83 1.01
C TYR A 31 9.81 -9.58 2.14
N PRO A 32 9.45 -10.63 2.92
CA PRO A 32 8.39 -10.56 3.93
C PRO A 32 8.62 -9.50 5.01
N GLU A 33 9.86 -9.07 5.24
CA GLU A 33 10.22 -7.99 6.17
C GLU A 33 9.53 -6.66 5.84
N LEU A 34 9.18 -6.43 4.57
CA LEU A 34 8.47 -5.22 4.11
C LEU A 34 6.98 -5.21 4.50
N LYS A 35 6.43 -6.34 4.94
CA LYS A 35 4.99 -6.51 5.27
C LYS A 35 4.51 -5.45 6.26
N ASN A 36 5.22 -5.31 7.38
CA ASN A 36 4.80 -4.41 8.46
C ASN A 36 4.86 -2.94 8.03
N GLU A 37 5.88 -2.57 7.24
CA GLU A 37 6.01 -1.22 6.67
C GLU A 37 4.85 -0.91 5.71
N LEU A 38 4.51 -1.84 4.81
CA LEU A 38 3.39 -1.65 3.88
C LEU A 38 2.05 -1.55 4.61
N ILE A 39 1.80 -2.37 5.63
CA ILE A 39 0.57 -2.29 6.42
C ILE A 39 0.47 -0.92 7.09
N ALA A 40 1.53 -0.48 7.78
CA ALA A 40 1.54 0.78 8.50
C ALA A 40 1.26 1.98 7.56
N VAL A 41 1.87 1.99 6.37
CA VAL A 41 1.64 3.06 5.38
C VAL A 41 0.23 3.02 4.82
N ILE A 42 -0.35 1.83 4.57
CA ILE A 42 -1.74 1.72 4.09
C ILE A 42 -2.72 2.26 5.14
N GLU A 43 -2.52 1.92 6.41
CA GLU A 43 -3.40 2.35 7.51
C GLU A 43 -3.33 3.87 7.73
N ASP A 44 -2.12 4.43 7.77
CA ASP A 44 -1.90 5.89 7.90
C ASP A 44 -2.56 6.68 6.75
N GLN A 45 -2.53 6.13 5.53
CA GLN A 45 -3.05 6.78 4.34
C GLN A 45 -4.53 6.47 4.07
N ALA A 46 -5.18 5.59 4.85
CA ALA A 46 -6.52 5.09 4.55
C ALA A 46 -7.61 6.18 4.60
N GLU A 47 -7.54 7.09 5.57
CA GLU A 47 -8.51 8.19 5.74
C GLU A 47 -8.21 9.40 4.84
N ASN A 48 -6.98 9.51 4.35
CA ASN A 48 -6.52 10.63 3.51
C ASN A 48 -6.66 10.36 2.00
N ASN A 49 -7.19 9.20 1.61
CA ASN A 49 -7.33 8.80 0.20
C ASN A 49 -8.76 8.34 -0.12
N SER A 50 -9.01 8.02 -1.39
CA SER A 50 -10.35 7.62 -1.83
C SER A 50 -10.78 6.26 -1.27
N VAL A 51 -12.10 6.01 -1.31
CA VAL A 51 -12.69 4.70 -0.98
C VAL A 51 -12.02 3.56 -1.77
N GLY A 52 -11.61 3.82 -3.02
CA GLY A 52 -10.90 2.82 -3.85
C GLY A 52 -9.50 2.49 -3.33
N PHE A 53 -8.76 3.49 -2.83
CA PHE A 53 -7.47 3.26 -2.16
C PHE A 53 -7.66 2.40 -0.92
N LYS A 54 -8.61 2.78 -0.05
CA LYS A 54 -8.91 2.06 1.19
C LYS A 54 -9.31 0.61 0.92
N ALA A 55 -10.21 0.38 -0.03
CA ALA A 55 -10.65 -0.96 -0.42
C ALA A 55 -9.48 -1.84 -0.92
N ARG A 56 -8.61 -1.29 -1.77
CA ARG A 56 -7.40 -1.99 -2.25
C ARG A 56 -6.47 -2.33 -1.10
N GLY A 57 -6.20 -1.37 -0.23
CA GLY A 57 -5.37 -1.54 0.96
C GLY A 57 -5.87 -2.68 1.85
N THR A 58 -7.15 -2.67 2.22
CA THR A 58 -7.76 -3.74 3.03
C THR A 58 -7.63 -5.12 2.39
N ILE A 59 -7.77 -5.22 1.06
CA ILE A 59 -7.60 -6.51 0.35
C ILE A 59 -6.16 -7.01 0.48
N LEU A 60 -5.17 -6.14 0.25
CA LEU A 60 -3.76 -6.52 0.32
C LEU A 60 -3.34 -6.87 1.76
N ILE A 61 -3.81 -6.14 2.76
CA ILE A 61 -3.56 -6.47 4.19
C ILE A 61 -4.04 -7.89 4.48
N LYS A 62 -5.28 -8.24 4.11
CA LYS A 62 -5.82 -9.60 4.29
C LYS A 62 -5.06 -10.69 3.55
N GLN A 63 -4.44 -10.36 2.42
CA GLN A 63 -3.58 -11.30 1.69
C GLN A 63 -2.25 -11.49 2.43
N MET A 64 -1.67 -10.40 2.95
CA MET A 64 -0.41 -10.43 3.69
C MET A 64 -0.55 -11.09 5.06
N GLU A 65 -1.68 -11.00 5.74
CA GLU A 65 -1.95 -11.72 7.01
C GLU A 65 -1.82 -13.24 6.88
N LYS A 66 -1.91 -13.78 5.66
CA LYS A 66 -1.77 -15.21 5.36
C LYS A 66 -0.35 -15.64 4.97
N LEU A 67 0.56 -14.67 4.79
CA LEU A 67 2.01 -14.88 4.59
C LEU A 67 2.70 -15.03 5.94
#